data_AF-A0A2K0UR27-F1
#
_entry.id   AF-A0A2K0UR27-F1
#
_cell.length_a   1.000
_cell.length_b   1.000
_cell.length_c   1.000
_cell.angle_alpha   90.00
_cell.angle_beta   90.00
_cell.angle_gamma   90.00
#
_symmetry.space_group_name_H-M   'P 1'
#
loop_
_entity.id
_entity.type
_entity.pdbx_description
1 polymer ?
#
loop_
_entity_poly.entity_id
_entity_poly.type
_entity_poly.pdbx_seq_one_letter_code
_entity_poly.pdbx_strand_id
1 'polypeptide(L)'
;MSYAAREVQPTENSYRKIGAGACGVILAQEKSSSVIKLAKSDHMSLWNDFHMHKSIERHFQDWGFTEVRIPCCYYYSPKENNLYFKNLPEVTQAAKDLCHLPTSVLVTQRIAPLPERARILLIDKYCAPRIKETALGDASNKECLVRVYLGSLEGRSERLFFSLRNFKLHLNQMVDLQLDIKTMAGRIGVAMALMHWAAETDARDVEFVLGSDPMRPSLTMRSTELWVLDFNQVQPITMDEAGVAKAVEAAGINDPYLPKPLGASPIERQAWNAFAGNYIRAADMILQDKGQKLLLKLPRMFIRGLIELRRLKKKAKKPEAEEDDIRF
;
A
#
# COMPACT_ATOMS: atom_id res chain seq x y z
N MET A 1 31.37 -36.34 24.20
CA MET A 1 30.15 -36.50 23.39
C MET A 1 29.43 -35.15 23.38
N SER A 2 29.52 -34.42 22.28
CA SER A 2 28.92 -33.09 22.11
C SER A 2 27.48 -33.27 21.65
N TYR A 3 26.52 -32.82 22.45
CA TYR A 3 25.11 -32.71 22.04
C TYR A 3 24.98 -31.50 21.12
N ALA A 4 25.16 -31.72 19.81
CA ALA A 4 24.74 -30.75 18.82
C ALA A 4 23.21 -30.66 18.85
N ALA A 5 22.67 -29.48 19.16
CA ALA A 5 21.25 -29.20 19.03
C ALA A 5 20.83 -29.50 17.58
N ARG A 6 19.86 -30.40 17.41
CA ARG A 6 19.22 -30.64 16.11
C ARG A 6 18.58 -29.33 15.66
N GLU A 7 19.09 -28.75 14.58
CA GLU A 7 18.35 -27.76 13.80
C GLU A 7 17.06 -28.42 13.33
N VAL A 8 15.94 -28.02 13.93
CA VAL A 8 14.61 -28.41 13.46
C VAL A 8 14.40 -27.70 12.14
N GLN A 9 14.48 -28.45 11.03
CA GLN A 9 14.08 -27.92 9.73
C GLN A 9 12.62 -27.44 9.83
N PRO A 10 12.29 -26.21 9.41
CA PRO A 10 10.93 -25.72 9.43
C PRO A 10 10.03 -26.68 8.66
N THR A 11 9.02 -27.24 9.31
CA THR A 11 8.01 -28.03 8.61
C THR A 11 7.33 -27.15 7.55
N GLU A 12 6.99 -27.71 6.39
CA GLU A 12 6.41 -27.00 5.23
C GLU A 12 5.13 -26.19 5.56
N ASN A 13 4.53 -26.38 6.75
CA ASN A 13 3.34 -25.69 7.25
C ASN A 13 3.58 -24.79 8.47
N SER A 14 4.82 -24.40 8.77
CA SER A 14 5.09 -23.47 9.88
C SER A 14 4.69 -22.03 9.55
N TYR A 15 4.12 -21.31 10.53
CA TYR A 15 3.90 -19.87 10.40
C TYR A 15 5.24 -19.14 10.50
N ARG A 16 5.50 -18.24 9.55
CA ARG A 16 6.69 -17.37 9.56
C ARG A 16 6.31 -15.90 9.51
N LYS A 17 7.17 -15.05 10.07
CA LYS A 17 7.08 -13.60 9.92
C LYS A 17 7.42 -13.21 8.48
N ILE A 18 6.43 -12.66 7.78
CA ILE A 18 6.59 -12.15 6.42
C ILE A 18 6.63 -10.62 6.36
N GLY A 19 6.17 -9.94 7.42
CA GLY A 19 6.17 -8.48 7.49
C GLY A 19 6.06 -7.97 8.93
N ALA A 20 6.40 -6.70 9.13
CA ALA A 20 6.13 -5.97 10.35
C ALA A 20 6.11 -4.46 10.08
N GLY A 21 5.22 -3.75 10.76
CA GLY A 21 5.13 -2.29 10.75
C GLY A 21 5.02 -1.75 12.18
N ALA A 22 4.59 -0.49 12.29
CA ALA A 22 4.34 0.15 13.59
C ALA A 22 3.20 -0.53 14.34
N CYS A 23 2.09 -0.83 13.67
CA CYS A 23 0.88 -1.35 14.30
C CYS A 23 0.91 -2.87 14.56
N GLY A 24 1.69 -3.64 13.81
CA GLY A 24 1.62 -5.10 13.91
C GLY A 24 2.74 -5.90 13.26
N VAL A 25 2.68 -7.22 13.48
CA VAL A 25 3.49 -8.23 12.80
C VAL A 25 2.60 -9.10 11.91
N ILE A 26 3.12 -9.51 10.77
CA ILE A 26 2.39 -10.28 9.76
C ILE A 26 2.98 -11.68 9.70
N LEU A 27 2.14 -12.67 9.95
CA LEU A 27 2.47 -14.09 9.85
C LEU A 27 1.76 -14.72 8.66
N ALA A 28 2.44 -15.65 7.99
CA ALA A 28 1.84 -16.48 6.97
C ALA A 28 2.55 -17.85 6.90
N GLN A 29 1.83 -18.85 6.39
CA GLN A 29 2.43 -20.10 5.92
C GLN A 29 2.76 -19.95 4.43
N GLU A 30 3.77 -20.70 3.95
CA GLU A 30 4.33 -20.50 2.61
C GLU A 30 3.30 -20.63 1.48
N LYS A 31 2.40 -21.61 1.56
CA LYS A 31 1.35 -21.87 0.55
C LYS A 31 -0.02 -21.31 0.95
N SER A 32 -0.12 -20.57 2.06
CA SER A 32 -1.40 -20.00 2.50
C SER A 32 -1.84 -18.84 1.61
N SER A 33 -3.15 -18.77 1.38
CA SER A 33 -3.85 -17.66 0.74
C SER A 33 -4.29 -16.57 1.72
N SER A 34 -3.95 -16.71 3.00
CA SER A 34 -4.26 -15.78 4.06
C SER A 34 -3.00 -15.33 4.82
N VAL A 35 -3.09 -14.15 5.43
CA VAL A 35 -2.12 -13.61 6.38
C VAL A 35 -2.80 -13.34 7.70
N ILE A 36 -2.05 -13.47 8.78
CA ILE A 36 -2.47 -13.13 10.14
C ILE A 36 -1.70 -11.88 10.55
N LYS A 37 -2.41 -10.78 10.77
CA LYS A 37 -1.87 -9.57 11.38
C LYS A 37 -2.11 -9.63 12.88
N LEU A 38 -1.05 -9.49 13.67
CA LEU A 38 -1.10 -9.45 15.13
C LEU A 38 -0.72 -8.04 15.60
N ALA A 39 -1.52 -7.46 16.50
CA ALA A 39 -1.19 -6.15 17.06
C ALA A 39 0.05 -6.24 17.96
N LYS A 40 0.94 -5.25 17.87
CA LYS A 40 2.13 -5.16 18.75
C LYS A 40 1.78 -4.57 20.11
N SER A 41 1.24 -3.36 20.09
CA SER A 41 0.87 -2.57 21.27
C SER A 41 -0.42 -1.79 21.06
N ASP A 42 -0.69 -1.36 19.82
CA ASP A 42 -1.90 -0.64 19.45
C ASP A 42 -2.96 -1.58 18.86
N HIS A 43 -3.92 -1.95 19.70
CA HIS A 43 -5.07 -2.76 19.34
C HIS A 43 -6.16 -1.98 18.59
N MET A 44 -6.22 -0.66 18.80
CA MET A 44 -7.23 0.22 18.19
C MET A 44 -6.93 0.45 16.72
N SER A 45 -5.67 0.63 16.34
CA SER A 45 -5.27 0.69 14.92
C SER A 45 -5.65 -0.58 14.17
N LEU A 46 -5.48 -1.77 14.76
CA LEU A 46 -5.83 -3.03 14.09
C LEU A 46 -7.35 -3.23 14.00
N TRP A 47 -8.10 -2.75 15.00
CA TRP A 47 -9.55 -2.72 14.95
C TRP A 47 -10.06 -1.76 13.87
N ASN A 48 -9.44 -0.58 13.76
CA ASN A 48 -9.76 0.38 12.71
C ASN A 48 -9.45 -0.18 11.32
N ASP A 49 -8.31 -0.88 11.15
CA ASP A 49 -7.98 -1.60 9.92
C ASP A 49 -9.12 -2.56 9.55
N PHE A 50 -9.54 -3.43 10.47
CA PHE A 50 -10.67 -4.34 10.21
C PHE A 50 -11.96 -3.62 9.77
N HIS A 51 -12.36 -2.58 10.50
CA HIS A 51 -13.59 -1.86 10.24
C HIS A 51 -13.57 -1.10 8.91
N MET A 52 -12.52 -0.32 8.67
CA MET A 52 -12.37 0.45 7.44
C MET A 52 -12.18 -0.48 6.24
N HIS A 53 -11.42 -1.56 6.40
CA HIS A 53 -11.23 -2.58 5.38
C HIS A 53 -12.57 -3.19 4.95
N LYS A 54 -13.40 -3.65 5.90
CA LYS A 54 -14.74 -4.19 5.57
C LYS A 54 -15.64 -3.17 4.87
N SER A 55 -15.64 -1.93 5.34
CA SER A 55 -16.44 -0.86 4.74
C SER A 55 -16.01 -0.57 3.30
N ILE A 56 -14.70 -0.36 3.08
CA ILE A 56 -14.16 -0.01 1.76
C ILE A 56 -14.26 -1.19 0.79
N GLU A 57 -13.97 -2.42 1.25
CA GLU A 57 -14.13 -3.64 0.46
C GLU A 57 -15.55 -3.75 -0.09
N ARG A 58 -16.56 -3.53 0.75
CA ARG A 58 -17.97 -3.56 0.35
C ARG A 58 -18.27 -2.53 -0.74
N HIS A 59 -17.81 -1.29 -0.59
CA HIS A 59 -18.07 -0.26 -1.61
C HIS A 59 -17.37 -0.56 -2.93
N PHE A 60 -16.18 -1.15 -2.93
CA PHE A 60 -15.53 -1.60 -4.16
C PHE A 60 -16.33 -2.73 -4.84
N GLN A 61 -16.90 -3.65 -4.07
CA GLN A 61 -17.75 -4.73 -4.56
C GLN A 61 -19.07 -4.20 -5.13
N ASP A 62 -19.77 -3.32 -4.40
CA ASP A 62 -21.04 -2.72 -4.81
C ASP A 62 -20.89 -1.93 -6.12
N TRP A 63 -19.74 -1.27 -6.33
CA TRP A 63 -19.40 -0.56 -7.56
C TRP A 63 -18.77 -1.44 -8.65
N GLY A 64 -18.58 -2.74 -8.39
CA GLY A 64 -17.97 -3.68 -9.33
C GLY A 64 -16.53 -3.31 -9.74
N PHE A 65 -15.80 -2.54 -8.93
CA PHE A 65 -14.49 -2.04 -9.30
C PHE A 65 -13.38 -3.03 -8.92
N THR A 66 -12.79 -3.67 -9.93
CA THR A 66 -11.78 -4.73 -9.74
C THR A 66 -10.38 -4.36 -10.25
N GLU A 67 -10.19 -3.18 -10.86
CA GLU A 67 -8.90 -2.77 -11.43
C GLU A 67 -7.86 -2.35 -10.38
N VAL A 68 -8.31 -2.01 -9.17
CA VAL A 68 -7.50 -1.99 -7.95
C VAL A 68 -8.14 -2.94 -6.95
N ARG A 69 -7.42 -3.98 -6.56
CA ARG A 69 -7.94 -5.04 -5.70
C ARG A 69 -7.78 -4.70 -4.23
N ILE A 70 -8.74 -5.13 -3.43
CA ILE A 70 -8.67 -5.10 -1.97
C ILE A 70 -8.51 -6.56 -1.51
N PRO A 71 -7.55 -6.89 -0.64
CA PRO A 71 -7.46 -8.22 -0.06
C PRO A 71 -8.77 -8.58 0.64
N CYS A 72 -9.30 -9.79 0.50
CA CYS A 72 -10.50 -10.14 1.27
C CYS A 72 -10.28 -10.02 2.79
N CYS A 73 -11.21 -9.37 3.50
CA CYS A 73 -11.15 -9.28 4.95
C CYS A 73 -11.92 -10.45 5.56
N TYR A 74 -11.26 -11.40 6.23
CA TYR A 74 -11.92 -12.63 6.67
C TYR A 74 -12.43 -12.57 8.09
N TYR A 75 -11.57 -12.17 9.03
CA TYR A 75 -11.86 -12.37 10.45
C TYR A 75 -11.08 -11.40 11.34
N TYR A 76 -11.68 -11.02 12.47
CA TYR A 76 -11.02 -10.29 13.55
C TYR A 76 -11.30 -10.97 14.89
N SER A 77 -10.26 -11.12 15.71
CA SER A 77 -10.38 -11.52 17.12
C SER A 77 -9.86 -10.39 18.01
N PRO A 78 -10.65 -9.89 18.96
CA PRO A 78 -10.17 -8.94 19.95
C PRO A 78 -9.20 -9.62 20.93
N LYS A 79 -8.37 -8.81 21.62
CA LYS A 79 -7.36 -9.28 22.57
C LYS A 79 -7.95 -10.12 23.70
N GLU A 80 -9.14 -9.75 24.16
CA GLU A 80 -9.85 -10.39 25.26
C GLU A 80 -10.25 -11.83 24.91
N ASN A 81 -10.38 -12.13 23.62
CA ASN A 81 -10.71 -13.47 23.14
C ASN A 81 -9.46 -14.30 22.86
N ASN A 82 -8.98 -15.01 23.89
CA ASN A 82 -7.81 -15.88 23.79
C ASN A 82 -8.11 -17.23 23.08
N LEU A 83 -9.35 -17.49 22.62
CA LEU A 83 -9.67 -18.76 21.94
C LEU A 83 -8.86 -18.95 20.66
N TYR A 84 -8.55 -17.87 19.95
CA TYR A 84 -7.76 -17.93 18.72
C TYR A 84 -6.38 -18.59 18.95
N PHE A 85 -5.64 -18.13 19.96
CA PHE A 85 -4.30 -18.66 20.28
C PHE A 85 -4.34 -20.04 20.93
N LYS A 86 -5.40 -20.34 21.71
CA LYS A 86 -5.61 -21.69 22.26
C LYS A 86 -5.86 -22.72 21.17
N ASN A 87 -6.60 -22.34 20.13
CA ASN A 87 -6.95 -23.23 19.03
C ASN A 87 -5.84 -23.33 17.96
N LEU A 88 -4.89 -22.39 17.95
CA LEU A 88 -3.78 -22.33 16.98
C LEU A 88 -2.43 -22.17 17.70
N PRO A 89 -1.94 -23.22 18.36
CA PRO A 89 -0.68 -23.18 19.11
C PRO A 89 0.53 -22.85 18.20
N GLU A 90 0.47 -23.17 16.90
CA GLU A 90 1.53 -22.85 15.94
C GLU A 90 1.67 -21.33 15.72
N VAL A 91 0.56 -20.59 15.73
CA VAL A 91 0.57 -19.12 15.65
C VAL A 91 1.18 -18.54 16.93
N THR A 92 0.79 -19.07 18.09
CA THR A 92 1.35 -18.69 19.39
C THR A 92 2.87 -18.88 19.42
N GLN A 93 3.35 -20.04 18.95
CA GLN A 93 4.77 -20.35 18.87
C GLN A 93 5.52 -19.42 17.91
N ALA A 94 4.93 -19.08 16.76
CA ALA A 94 5.54 -18.18 15.79
C ALA A 94 5.56 -16.71 16.27
N ALA A 95 4.61 -16.33 17.13
CA ALA A 95 4.43 -14.95 17.58
C ALA A 95 5.14 -14.62 18.90
N LYS A 96 5.60 -15.64 19.67
CA LYS A 96 6.11 -15.49 21.04
C LYS A 96 7.20 -14.42 21.22
N ASP A 97 8.10 -14.28 20.24
CA ASP A 97 9.23 -13.34 20.28
C ASP A 97 8.96 -12.07 19.44
N LEU A 98 7.74 -11.91 18.93
CA LEU A 98 7.38 -10.86 17.97
C LEU A 98 6.41 -9.82 18.54
N CYS A 99 5.58 -10.20 19.50
CA CYS A 99 4.59 -9.35 20.17
C CYS A 99 4.12 -9.98 21.49
N HIS A 100 3.51 -9.17 22.35
CA HIS A 100 2.91 -9.67 23.59
C HIS A 100 1.60 -10.41 23.30
N LEU A 101 1.43 -11.61 23.87
CA LEU A 101 0.24 -12.44 23.72
C LEU A 101 -0.53 -12.53 25.05
N PRO A 102 -1.88 -12.64 25.03
CA PRO A 102 -2.74 -12.56 23.85
C PRO A 102 -2.80 -11.14 23.27
N THR A 103 -3.11 -11.05 21.98
CA THR A 103 -3.24 -9.79 21.24
C THR A 103 -4.41 -9.83 20.26
N SER A 104 -4.76 -8.68 19.69
CA SER A 104 -5.77 -8.63 18.64
C SER A 104 -5.24 -9.27 17.36
N VAL A 105 -6.12 -9.95 16.65
CA VAL A 105 -5.82 -10.70 15.43
C VAL A 105 -6.70 -10.22 14.31
N LEU A 106 -6.12 -9.96 13.14
CA LEU A 106 -6.84 -9.70 11.89
C LEU A 106 -6.36 -10.67 10.82
N VAL A 107 -7.27 -11.42 10.22
CA VAL A 107 -6.99 -12.37 9.15
C VAL A 107 -7.53 -11.84 7.83
N THR A 108 -6.65 -11.67 6.85
CA THR A 108 -7.00 -11.16 5.52
C THR A 108 -6.41 -12.05 4.43
N GLN A 109 -6.86 -11.86 3.18
CA GLN A 109 -6.23 -12.46 2.02
C GLN A 109 -4.76 -12.06 1.96
N ARG A 110 -3.91 -13.01 1.59
CA ARG A 110 -2.51 -12.79 1.26
C ARG A 110 -2.40 -12.26 -0.14
N ILE A 111 -1.76 -11.11 -0.30
CA ILE A 111 -1.20 -10.70 -1.57
C ILE A 111 0.07 -11.52 -1.78
N ALA A 112 0.10 -12.36 -2.82
CA ALA A 112 1.28 -13.16 -3.12
C ALA A 112 2.39 -12.22 -3.64
N PRO A 113 3.67 -12.56 -3.38
CA PRO A 113 4.78 -11.75 -3.87
C PRO A 113 4.80 -11.73 -5.39
N LEU A 114 5.47 -10.71 -5.94
CA LEU A 114 5.67 -10.62 -7.38
C LEU A 114 6.34 -11.89 -7.95
N PRO A 115 6.05 -12.21 -9.22
CA PRO A 115 6.75 -13.23 -9.99
C PRO A 115 8.25 -13.25 -9.79
N GLU A 116 8.85 -14.43 -9.64
CA GLU A 116 10.31 -14.59 -9.60
C GLU A 116 11.04 -13.84 -10.71
N ARG A 117 10.54 -13.88 -11.95
CA ARG A 117 11.13 -13.14 -13.08
C ARG A 117 11.10 -11.63 -12.86
N ALA A 118 10.04 -11.10 -12.28
CA ALA A 118 9.95 -9.68 -11.93
C ALA A 118 10.91 -9.34 -10.77
N ARG A 119 11.03 -10.22 -9.77
CA ARG A 119 11.98 -10.05 -8.66
C ARG A 119 13.42 -10.02 -9.15
N ILE A 120 13.81 -10.96 -10.02
CA ILE A 120 15.13 -11.02 -10.64
C ILE A 120 15.39 -9.74 -11.46
N LEU A 121 14.42 -9.30 -12.28
CA LEU A 121 14.55 -8.06 -13.06
C LEU A 121 14.77 -6.83 -12.16
N LEU A 122 14.03 -6.70 -11.05
CA LEU A 122 14.19 -5.59 -10.12
C LEU A 122 15.57 -5.60 -9.44
N ILE A 123 16.05 -6.77 -9.02
CA ILE A 123 17.41 -6.92 -8.46
C ILE A 123 18.44 -6.55 -9.52
N ASP A 124 18.34 -7.11 -10.72
CA ASP A 124 19.32 -6.88 -11.78
C ASP A 124 19.43 -5.40 -12.17
N LYS A 125 18.29 -4.70 -12.21
CA LYS A 125 18.24 -3.31 -12.68
C LYS A 125 18.62 -2.29 -11.61
N TYR A 126 18.26 -2.54 -10.34
CA TYR A 126 18.33 -1.52 -9.29
C TYR A 126 19.25 -1.86 -8.11
N CYS A 127 19.72 -3.10 -8.01
CA CYS A 127 20.70 -3.51 -7.01
C CYS A 127 22.13 -3.23 -7.51
N ALA A 128 23.02 -2.77 -6.62
CA ALA A 128 24.43 -2.58 -7.00
C ALA A 128 25.06 -3.90 -7.45
N PRO A 129 25.89 -3.91 -8.53
CA PRO A 129 26.47 -5.15 -9.08
C PRO A 129 27.13 -6.04 -8.03
N ARG A 130 27.83 -5.43 -7.06
CA ARG A 130 28.57 -6.12 -5.99
C ARG A 130 27.70 -6.90 -5.00
N ILE A 131 26.41 -6.59 -4.89
CA ILE A 131 25.49 -7.25 -3.94
C ILE A 131 24.32 -7.96 -4.62
N LYS A 132 24.35 -8.11 -5.96
CA LYS A 132 23.30 -8.80 -6.71
C LYS A 132 23.14 -10.26 -6.28
N GLU A 133 24.24 -11.01 -6.19
CA GLU A 133 24.20 -12.42 -5.76
C GLU A 133 23.65 -12.56 -4.35
N THR A 134 24.08 -11.70 -3.42
CA THR A 134 23.54 -11.63 -2.05
C THR A 134 22.04 -11.34 -2.06
N ALA A 135 21.58 -10.38 -2.87
CA ALA A 135 20.17 -10.04 -2.96
C ALA A 135 19.33 -11.17 -3.59
N LEU A 136 19.88 -11.92 -4.55
CA LEU A 136 19.23 -13.09 -5.16
C LEU A 136 19.12 -14.26 -4.17
N GLY A 137 20.15 -14.47 -3.34
CA GLY A 137 20.18 -15.51 -2.32
C GLY A 137 19.35 -15.22 -1.07
N ASP A 138 19.03 -13.95 -0.79
CA ASP A 138 18.27 -13.56 0.40
C ASP A 138 16.80 -14.06 0.32
N ALA A 139 16.46 -15.01 1.19
CA ALA A 139 15.10 -15.54 1.31
C ALA A 139 14.05 -14.46 1.62
N SER A 140 14.43 -13.37 2.28
CA SER A 140 13.54 -12.25 2.59
C SER A 140 12.98 -11.57 1.33
N ASN A 141 13.77 -11.57 0.25
CA ASN A 141 13.42 -10.99 -1.04
C ASN A 141 12.38 -11.82 -1.81
N LYS A 142 12.07 -13.04 -1.37
CA LYS A 142 10.96 -13.83 -1.90
C LYS A 142 9.60 -13.23 -1.55
N GLU A 143 9.49 -12.46 -0.46
CA GLU A 143 8.26 -11.77 -0.03
C GLU A 143 8.16 -10.35 -0.64
N CYS A 144 8.30 -10.26 -1.96
CA CYS A 144 8.35 -8.99 -2.69
C CYS A 144 6.95 -8.42 -2.97
N LEU A 145 6.59 -7.36 -2.26
CA LEU A 145 5.49 -6.45 -2.60
C LEU A 145 6.08 -5.08 -2.96
N VAL A 146 5.69 -4.55 -4.12
CA VAL A 146 6.26 -3.31 -4.64
C VAL A 146 5.29 -2.15 -4.40
N ARG A 147 5.73 -1.11 -3.69
CA ARG A 147 4.99 0.13 -3.48
C ARG A 147 5.06 1.03 -4.71
N VAL A 148 3.91 1.48 -5.19
CA VAL A 148 3.77 2.24 -6.44
C VAL A 148 3.84 3.74 -6.14
N TYR A 149 5.00 4.35 -6.27
CA TYR A 149 5.18 5.78 -5.98
C TYR A 149 5.08 6.65 -7.24
N LEU A 150 3.85 6.96 -7.67
CA LEU A 150 3.61 7.85 -8.83
C LEU A 150 3.96 9.33 -8.55
N GLY A 151 4.04 9.72 -7.29
CA GLY A 151 4.37 11.07 -6.86
C GLY A 151 5.86 11.33 -6.66
N SER A 152 6.75 10.40 -7.00
CA SER A 152 8.19 10.55 -6.75
C SER A 152 9.04 10.12 -7.95
N LEU A 153 10.01 10.95 -8.31
CA LEU A 153 11.06 10.67 -9.30
C LEU A 153 12.40 10.31 -8.64
N GLU A 154 12.40 10.08 -7.32
CA GLU A 154 13.62 9.88 -6.52
C GLU A 154 14.15 8.43 -6.59
N GLY A 155 13.70 7.64 -7.57
CA GLY A 155 14.19 6.30 -7.80
C GLY A 155 15.67 6.32 -8.12
N ARG A 156 16.43 5.43 -7.47
CA ARG A 156 17.89 5.32 -7.63
C ARG A 156 18.24 3.90 -8.02
N SER A 157 19.18 3.77 -8.94
CA SER A 157 19.85 2.51 -9.28
C SER A 157 21.07 2.29 -8.37
N GLU A 158 21.67 1.11 -8.48
CA GLU A 158 22.93 0.74 -7.81
C GLU A 158 22.93 0.94 -6.28
N ARG A 159 21.82 0.59 -5.62
CA ARG A 159 21.73 0.71 -4.16
C ARG A 159 22.60 -0.36 -3.49
N LEU A 160 23.48 0.07 -2.59
CA LEU A 160 24.30 -0.82 -1.74
C LEU A 160 23.51 -1.48 -0.60
N PHE A 161 22.37 -0.89 -0.22
CA PHE A 161 21.38 -1.50 0.67
C PHE A 161 20.12 -1.77 -0.15
N PHE A 162 19.84 -3.05 -0.41
CA PHE A 162 18.77 -3.45 -1.31
C PHE A 162 17.89 -4.52 -0.66
N SER A 163 16.57 -4.28 -0.64
CA SER A 163 15.57 -5.28 -0.28
C SER A 163 14.36 -5.14 -1.20
N LEU A 164 13.79 -6.27 -1.58
CA LEU A 164 12.53 -6.36 -2.30
C LEU A 164 11.31 -6.26 -1.38
N ARG A 165 11.50 -6.33 -0.06
CA ARG A 165 10.43 -6.06 0.90
C ARG A 165 10.15 -4.57 0.94
N ASN A 166 8.88 -4.19 0.76
CA ASN A 166 8.45 -2.79 0.68
C ASN A 166 9.23 -1.99 -0.36
N PHE A 167 9.61 -2.63 -1.48
CA PHE A 167 10.40 -1.98 -2.52
C PHE A 167 9.61 -0.81 -3.11
N LYS A 168 10.17 0.39 -2.98
CA LYS A 168 9.58 1.63 -3.46
C LYS A 168 9.91 1.77 -4.94
N LEU A 169 8.95 1.50 -5.82
CA LEU A 169 9.11 1.71 -7.25
C LEU A 169 8.68 3.14 -7.57
N HIS A 170 9.64 3.99 -7.91
CA HIS A 170 9.39 5.39 -8.21
C HIS A 170 8.98 5.58 -9.67
N LEU A 171 8.30 6.69 -9.98
CA LEU A 171 7.78 7.01 -11.31
C LEU A 171 8.85 6.92 -12.42
N ASN A 172 10.08 7.39 -12.16
CA ASN A 172 11.18 7.28 -13.14
C ASN A 172 11.58 5.82 -13.42
N GLN A 173 11.55 4.97 -12.40
CA GLN A 173 11.79 3.53 -12.56
C GLN A 173 10.64 2.84 -13.29
N MET A 174 9.39 3.27 -13.09
CA MET A 174 8.25 2.76 -13.86
C MET A 174 8.36 3.08 -15.34
N VAL A 175 8.84 4.28 -15.70
CA VAL A 175 9.13 4.65 -17.10
C VAL A 175 10.21 3.74 -17.68
N ASP A 176 11.28 3.55 -16.92
CA ASP A 176 12.41 2.73 -17.31
C ASP A 176 12.02 1.23 -17.46
N LEU A 177 11.07 0.74 -16.66
CA LEU A 177 10.45 -0.59 -16.82
C LEU A 177 9.34 -0.63 -17.88
N GLN A 178 9.04 0.49 -18.55
CA GLN A 178 7.97 0.62 -19.55
C GLN A 178 6.59 0.20 -19.03
N LEU A 179 6.30 0.50 -17.77
CA LEU A 179 4.97 0.24 -17.18
C LEU A 179 3.94 1.26 -17.69
N ASP A 180 2.68 0.84 -17.77
CA ASP A 180 1.57 1.72 -18.15
C ASP A 180 1.16 2.65 -17.00
N ILE A 181 1.91 3.75 -16.89
CA ILE A 181 1.73 4.79 -15.87
C ILE A 181 0.37 5.47 -16.00
N LYS A 182 -0.11 5.69 -17.23
CA LYS A 182 -1.37 6.39 -17.48
C LYS A 182 -2.55 5.58 -16.95
N THR A 183 -2.61 4.30 -17.30
CA THR A 183 -3.67 3.40 -16.81
C THR A 183 -3.58 3.22 -15.31
N MET A 184 -2.38 3.00 -14.77
CA MET A 184 -2.17 2.85 -13.33
C MET A 184 -2.62 4.09 -12.52
N ALA A 185 -2.24 5.29 -12.96
CA ALA A 185 -2.67 6.54 -12.33
C ALA A 185 -4.18 6.73 -12.42
N GLY A 186 -4.80 6.36 -13.55
CA GLY A 186 -6.25 6.40 -13.72
C GLY A 186 -6.98 5.48 -12.74
N ARG A 187 -6.52 4.24 -12.58
CA ARG A 187 -7.06 3.25 -11.63
C ARG A 187 -6.97 3.72 -10.19
N ILE A 188 -5.83 4.29 -9.79
CA ILE A 188 -5.66 4.90 -8.47
C ILE A 188 -6.63 6.07 -8.29
N GLY A 189 -6.87 6.87 -9.34
CA GLY A 189 -7.89 7.93 -9.33
C GLY A 189 -9.29 7.41 -9.02
N VAL A 190 -9.72 6.32 -9.66
CA VAL A 190 -11.03 5.70 -9.37
C VAL A 190 -11.09 5.13 -7.95
N ALA A 191 -10.03 4.42 -7.51
CA ALA A 191 -9.95 3.86 -6.16
C ALA A 191 -10.08 4.94 -5.07
N MET A 192 -9.38 6.06 -5.22
CA MET A 192 -9.47 7.19 -4.29
C MET A 192 -10.87 7.82 -4.30
N ALA A 193 -11.52 7.92 -5.47
CA ALA A 193 -12.89 8.43 -5.54
C ALA A 193 -13.90 7.53 -4.81
N LEU A 194 -13.74 6.20 -4.92
CA LEU A 194 -14.56 5.26 -4.17
C LEU A 194 -14.34 5.39 -2.65
N MET A 195 -13.10 5.47 -2.20
CA MET A 195 -12.79 5.65 -0.78
C MET A 195 -13.35 6.97 -0.23
N HIS A 196 -13.25 8.07 -0.97
CA HIS A 196 -13.72 9.38 -0.52
C HIS A 196 -15.24 9.54 -0.59
N TRP A 197 -15.89 9.12 -1.68
CA TRP A 197 -17.28 9.51 -1.96
C TRP A 197 -18.27 8.37 -1.84
N ALA A 198 -17.84 7.12 -2.05
CA ALA A 198 -18.69 5.96 -1.81
C ALA A 198 -18.59 5.57 -0.33
N ALA A 199 -17.38 5.32 0.16
CA ALA A 199 -17.12 4.91 1.54
C ALA A 199 -17.02 6.06 2.55
N GLU A 200 -16.99 7.32 2.08
CA GLU A 200 -17.01 8.52 2.93
C GLU A 200 -15.82 8.56 3.92
N THR A 201 -14.62 8.26 3.43
CA THR A 201 -13.37 8.23 4.20
C THR A 201 -12.30 9.20 3.67
N ASP A 202 -11.26 9.46 4.45
CA ASP A 202 -10.13 10.32 4.05
C ASP A 202 -9.01 9.58 3.32
N ALA A 203 -9.08 8.24 3.23
CA ALA A 203 -8.05 7.37 2.69
C ALA A 203 -6.64 7.64 3.28
N ARG A 204 -6.56 7.99 4.57
CA ARG A 204 -5.30 8.23 5.27
C ARG A 204 -4.46 6.95 5.36
N ASP A 205 -3.18 7.10 5.01
CA ASP A 205 -2.11 6.10 5.02
C ASP A 205 -2.34 4.85 4.15
N VAL A 206 -3.32 4.85 3.24
CA VAL A 206 -3.54 3.70 2.34
C VAL A 206 -2.33 3.48 1.42
N GLU A 207 -1.95 2.22 1.26
CA GLU A 207 -0.80 1.80 0.46
C GLU A 207 -1.22 1.14 -0.86
N PHE A 208 -0.69 1.64 -1.98
CA PHE A 208 -0.87 1.02 -3.29
C PHE A 208 0.33 0.15 -3.65
N VAL A 209 0.09 -1.14 -3.91
CA VAL A 209 1.15 -2.11 -4.16
C VAL A 209 0.90 -2.99 -5.38
N LEU A 210 1.98 -3.44 -6.02
CA LEU A 210 1.96 -4.51 -7.01
C LEU A 210 2.30 -5.84 -6.33
N GLY A 211 1.46 -6.83 -6.59
CA GLY A 211 1.60 -8.19 -6.10
C GLY A 211 0.84 -9.16 -6.99
N SER A 212 0.88 -10.45 -6.67
CA SER A 212 0.15 -11.50 -7.38
C SER A 212 -1.05 -11.99 -6.58
N ASP A 213 -2.02 -12.59 -7.28
CA ASP A 213 -3.11 -13.31 -6.64
C ASP A 213 -2.73 -14.79 -6.45
N PRO A 214 -2.71 -15.32 -5.20
CA PRO A 214 -2.41 -16.73 -4.97
C PRO A 214 -3.42 -17.68 -5.63
N MET A 215 -4.63 -17.22 -5.94
CA MET A 215 -5.71 -18.02 -6.55
C MET A 215 -5.71 -18.01 -8.08
N ARG A 216 -4.83 -17.21 -8.71
CA ARG A 216 -4.68 -17.18 -10.17
C ARG A 216 -3.27 -17.62 -10.58
N PRO A 217 -2.93 -18.92 -10.43
CA PRO A 217 -1.67 -19.45 -10.92
C PRO A 217 -1.70 -19.47 -12.46
N SER A 218 -1.22 -18.40 -13.09
CA SER A 218 -1.14 -18.34 -14.55
C SER A 218 0.03 -19.16 -15.08
N LEU A 219 -0.27 -20.10 -15.98
CA LEU A 219 0.69 -20.93 -16.69
C LEU A 219 1.39 -20.20 -17.85
N THR A 220 1.03 -18.96 -18.19
CA THR A 220 1.58 -18.26 -19.38
C THR A 220 1.93 -16.78 -19.17
N MET A 221 1.31 -16.06 -18.23
CA MET A 221 1.67 -14.68 -17.86
C MET A 221 1.24 -14.43 -16.42
N ARG A 222 2.18 -14.44 -15.48
CA ARG A 222 1.89 -14.23 -14.06
C ARG A 222 1.18 -12.88 -13.87
N SER A 223 -0.07 -12.89 -13.39
CA SER A 223 -0.91 -11.70 -13.24
C SER A 223 -0.42 -10.85 -12.07
N THR A 224 0.44 -9.87 -12.38
CA THR A 224 0.73 -8.77 -11.46
C THR A 224 -0.49 -7.87 -11.41
N GLU A 225 -1.08 -7.74 -10.24
CA GLU A 225 -2.26 -6.93 -9.97
C GLU A 225 -1.89 -5.72 -9.11
N LEU A 226 -2.66 -4.65 -9.25
CA LEU A 226 -2.59 -3.48 -8.37
C LEU A 226 -3.54 -3.68 -7.19
N TRP A 227 -3.03 -3.49 -5.98
CA TRP A 227 -3.77 -3.65 -4.74
C TRP A 227 -3.75 -2.36 -3.92
N VAL A 228 -4.77 -2.18 -3.07
CA VAL A 228 -4.77 -1.18 -1.99
C VAL A 228 -4.95 -1.88 -0.64
N LEU A 229 -4.16 -1.48 0.34
CA LEU A 229 -4.15 -2.05 1.69
C LEU A 229 -3.74 -0.98 2.72
N ASP A 230 -3.66 -1.39 3.99
CA ASP A 230 -3.34 -0.57 5.16
C ASP A 230 -4.42 0.48 5.46
N PHE A 231 -5.52 0.02 6.07
CA PHE A 231 -6.65 0.89 6.41
C PHE A 231 -6.65 1.30 7.90
N ASN A 232 -5.56 1.03 8.61
CA ASN A 232 -5.41 1.25 10.05
C ASN A 232 -5.56 2.73 10.46
N GLN A 233 -5.20 3.69 9.59
CA GLN A 233 -5.31 5.13 9.88
C GLN A 233 -6.48 5.81 9.18
N VAL A 234 -7.25 5.09 8.35
CA VAL A 234 -8.36 5.68 7.60
C VAL A 234 -9.45 6.15 8.56
N GLN A 235 -10.01 7.32 8.29
CA GLN A 235 -11.08 7.91 9.10
C GLN A 235 -12.27 8.35 8.24
N PRO A 236 -13.48 8.38 8.80
CA PRO A 236 -14.63 8.95 8.11
C PRO A 236 -14.43 10.46 7.87
N ILE A 237 -15.05 10.95 6.79
CA ILE A 237 -15.14 12.37 6.44
C ILE A 237 -16.60 12.81 6.38
N THR A 238 -16.84 14.10 6.63
CA THR A 238 -18.13 14.73 6.36
C THR A 238 -18.24 15.07 4.87
N MET A 239 -19.46 15.11 4.34
CA MET A 239 -19.73 15.39 2.93
C MET A 239 -19.84 16.91 2.66
N ASP A 240 -18.82 17.63 3.11
CA ASP A 240 -18.71 19.09 3.04
C ASP A 240 -17.24 19.55 2.88
N GLU A 241 -16.99 20.85 3.03
CA GLU A 241 -15.67 21.44 2.84
C GLU A 241 -14.67 21.01 3.94
N ALA A 242 -15.14 20.68 5.15
CA ALA A 242 -14.29 20.19 6.23
C ALA A 242 -13.81 18.77 5.94
N GLY A 243 -14.69 17.90 5.44
CA GLY A 243 -14.28 16.55 5.01
C GLY A 243 -13.33 16.58 3.82
N VAL A 244 -13.53 17.50 2.87
CA VAL A 244 -12.56 17.75 1.78
C VAL A 244 -11.20 18.15 2.35
N ALA A 245 -11.17 19.09 3.30
CA ALA A 245 -9.92 19.55 3.91
C ALA A 245 -9.17 18.39 4.59
N LYS A 246 -9.90 17.52 5.31
CA LYS A 246 -9.34 16.32 5.93
C LYS A 246 -8.76 15.33 4.92
N ALA A 247 -9.46 15.08 3.80
CA ALA A 247 -8.94 14.23 2.73
C ALA A 247 -7.70 14.83 2.05
N VAL A 248 -7.64 16.16 1.88
CA VAL A 248 -6.44 16.86 1.35
C VAL A 248 -5.25 16.74 2.31
N GLU A 249 -5.49 16.86 3.62
CA GLU A 249 -4.47 16.65 4.65
C GLU A 249 -3.93 15.21 4.57
N ALA A 250 -4.82 14.21 4.58
CA ALA A 250 -4.48 12.80 4.47
C ALA A 250 -3.61 12.52 3.23
N ALA A 251 -4.05 12.97 2.05
CA ALA A 251 -3.27 12.86 0.82
C ALA A 251 -1.91 13.59 0.88
N GLY A 252 -1.78 14.59 1.75
CA GLY A 252 -0.56 15.37 1.95
C GLY A 252 0.50 14.70 2.83
N ILE A 253 0.07 13.82 3.74
CA ILE A 253 0.92 13.05 4.65
C ILE A 253 1.22 11.65 4.14
N ASN A 254 0.35 11.08 3.30
CA ASN A 254 0.57 9.77 2.71
C ASN A 254 1.90 9.76 1.96
N ASP A 255 2.53 8.57 1.94
CA ASP A 255 3.59 8.26 1.02
C ASP A 255 3.19 8.64 -0.42
N PRO A 256 4.16 8.89 -1.33
CA PRO A 256 3.90 9.51 -2.63
C PRO A 256 3.27 8.54 -3.66
N TYR A 257 2.22 7.82 -3.27
CA TYR A 257 1.40 6.96 -4.14
C TYR A 257 0.63 7.76 -5.18
N LEU A 258 0.14 8.95 -4.80
CA LEU A 258 -0.60 9.82 -5.71
C LEU A 258 0.36 10.63 -6.60
N PRO A 259 0.08 10.77 -7.91
CA PRO A 259 0.83 11.67 -8.77
C PRO A 259 0.82 13.10 -8.22
N LYS A 260 1.96 13.80 -8.30
CA LYS A 260 2.03 15.20 -7.85
C LYS A 260 1.50 16.15 -8.93
N PRO A 261 0.62 17.12 -8.58
CA PRO A 261 0.27 18.18 -9.51
C PRO A 261 1.47 19.07 -9.83
N LEU A 262 1.36 19.84 -10.91
CA LEU A 262 2.39 20.82 -11.32
C LEU A 262 3.77 20.17 -11.55
N GLY A 263 3.79 18.92 -12.00
CA GLY A 263 5.00 18.24 -12.43
C GLY A 263 5.65 18.95 -13.62
N ALA A 264 6.98 18.98 -13.66
CA ALA A 264 7.73 19.68 -14.70
C ALA A 264 7.85 18.82 -15.96
N SER A 265 8.01 17.51 -15.77
CA SER A 265 8.21 16.56 -16.87
C SER A 265 6.89 16.18 -17.56
N PRO A 266 6.94 15.75 -18.85
CA PRO A 266 5.77 15.20 -19.54
C PRO A 266 5.13 14.01 -18.80
N ILE A 267 5.95 13.13 -18.20
CA ILE A 267 5.43 11.94 -17.52
C ILE A 267 4.68 12.27 -16.24
N GLU A 268 5.19 13.21 -15.41
CA GLU A 268 4.46 13.65 -14.22
C GLU A 268 3.12 14.28 -14.59
N ARG A 269 3.08 15.09 -15.66
CA ARG A 269 1.83 15.69 -16.16
C ARG A 269 0.87 14.63 -16.68
N GLN A 270 1.37 13.61 -17.39
CA GLN A 270 0.54 12.50 -17.86
C GLN A 270 -0.09 11.73 -16.69
N ALA A 271 0.72 11.37 -15.69
CA ALA A 271 0.24 10.66 -14.50
C ALA A 271 -0.81 11.49 -13.74
N TRP A 272 -0.54 12.79 -13.50
CA TRP A 272 -1.48 13.68 -12.83
C TRP A 272 -2.80 13.84 -13.58
N ASN A 273 -2.74 14.09 -14.90
CA ASN A 273 -3.95 14.28 -15.70
C ASN A 273 -4.80 13.01 -15.74
N ALA A 274 -4.17 11.84 -15.85
CA ALA A 274 -4.87 10.57 -15.80
C ALA A 274 -5.54 10.34 -14.44
N PHE A 275 -4.82 10.59 -13.34
CA PHE A 275 -5.38 10.50 -11.99
C PHE A 275 -6.56 11.46 -11.79
N ALA A 276 -6.35 12.77 -12.00
CA ALA A 276 -7.35 13.78 -11.72
C ALA A 276 -8.61 13.62 -12.59
N GLY A 277 -8.43 13.30 -13.87
CA GLY A 277 -9.55 13.07 -14.79
C GLY A 277 -10.38 11.85 -14.44
N ASN A 278 -9.75 10.73 -14.07
CA ASN A 278 -10.47 9.53 -13.64
C ASN A 278 -11.12 9.71 -12.26
N TYR A 279 -10.43 10.36 -11.32
CA TYR A 279 -10.97 10.69 -10.00
C TYR A 279 -12.24 11.52 -10.09
N ILE A 280 -12.24 12.64 -10.84
CA ILE A 280 -13.42 13.50 -10.97
C ILE A 280 -14.57 12.76 -11.64
N ARG A 281 -14.30 12.00 -12.73
CA ARG A 281 -15.36 11.24 -13.42
C ARG A 281 -16.00 10.19 -12.50
N ALA A 282 -15.19 9.41 -11.78
CA ALA A 282 -15.71 8.42 -10.84
C ALA A 282 -16.48 9.07 -9.69
N ALA A 283 -15.95 10.16 -9.12
CA ALA A 283 -16.63 10.90 -8.06
C ALA A 283 -17.98 11.48 -8.51
N ASP A 284 -18.05 12.03 -9.72
CA ASP A 284 -19.30 12.56 -10.29
C ASP A 284 -20.32 11.43 -10.46
N MET A 285 -19.91 10.26 -10.94
CA MET A 285 -20.79 9.08 -11.06
C MET A 285 -21.32 8.64 -9.68
N ILE A 286 -20.46 8.55 -8.67
CA ILE A 286 -20.82 8.14 -7.31
C ILE A 286 -21.83 9.10 -6.68
N LEU A 287 -21.57 10.40 -6.75
CA LEU A 287 -22.44 11.40 -6.16
C LEU A 287 -23.78 11.51 -6.91
N GLN A 288 -23.79 11.30 -8.22
CA GLN A 288 -25.04 11.28 -9.00
C GLN A 288 -25.91 10.07 -8.67
N ASP A 289 -25.31 8.88 -8.54
CA ASP A 289 -26.00 7.65 -8.13
C ASP A 289 -26.65 7.79 -6.74
N LYS A 290 -25.93 8.43 -5.79
CA LYS A 290 -26.45 8.79 -4.46
C LYS A 290 -27.49 9.93 -4.47
N GLY A 291 -27.81 10.54 -5.62
CA GLY A 291 -28.73 11.69 -5.72
C GLY A 291 -28.16 13.01 -5.18
N GLN A 292 -26.86 13.08 -4.91
CA GLN A 292 -26.17 14.19 -4.23
C GLN A 292 -25.59 15.23 -5.21
N LYS A 293 -26.39 15.68 -6.19
CA LYS A 293 -25.92 16.60 -7.26
C LYS A 293 -25.33 17.92 -6.75
N LEU A 294 -25.80 18.41 -5.60
CA LEU A 294 -25.28 19.63 -4.96
C LEU A 294 -23.83 19.50 -4.47
N LEU A 295 -23.34 18.26 -4.32
CA LEU A 295 -21.99 17.97 -3.81
C LEU A 295 -20.95 17.81 -4.90
N LEU A 296 -21.30 17.94 -6.19
CA LEU A 296 -20.36 17.80 -7.31
C LEU A 296 -19.20 18.82 -7.27
N LYS A 297 -19.30 19.88 -6.45
CA LYS A 297 -18.18 20.79 -6.21
C LYS A 297 -17.05 20.16 -5.36
N LEU A 298 -17.35 19.23 -4.46
CA LEU A 298 -16.39 18.70 -3.47
C LEU A 298 -15.22 17.93 -4.09
N PRO A 299 -15.41 17.04 -5.09
CA PRO A 299 -14.29 16.36 -5.74
C PRO A 299 -13.31 17.34 -6.43
N ARG A 300 -13.84 18.42 -7.00
CA ARG A 300 -13.02 19.48 -7.63
C ARG A 300 -12.27 20.30 -6.58
N MET A 301 -12.87 20.53 -5.41
CA MET A 301 -12.20 21.15 -4.27
C MET A 301 -11.04 20.31 -3.77
N PHE A 302 -11.19 18.97 -3.67
CA PHE A 302 -10.10 18.08 -3.32
C PHE A 302 -8.91 18.21 -4.30
N ILE A 303 -9.17 18.13 -5.61
CA ILE A 303 -8.13 18.29 -6.64
C ILE A 303 -7.45 19.66 -6.55
N ARG A 304 -8.21 20.73 -6.33
CA ARG A 304 -7.67 22.08 -6.13
C ARG A 304 -6.79 22.15 -4.86
N GLY A 305 -7.24 21.55 -3.77
CA GLY A 305 -6.49 21.47 -2.51
C GLY A 305 -5.14 20.79 -2.68
N LEU A 306 -5.06 19.69 -3.45
CA LEU A 306 -3.77 19.05 -3.77
C LEU A 306 -2.82 19.97 -4.56
N ILE A 307 -3.36 20.75 -5.50
CA ILE A 307 -2.58 21.74 -6.27
C ILE A 307 -2.04 22.83 -5.34
N GLU A 308 -2.87 23.36 -4.45
CA GLU A 308 -2.50 24.39 -3.48
C GLU A 308 -1.45 23.90 -2.49
N LEU A 309 -1.65 22.71 -1.90
CA LEU A 309 -0.68 22.05 -1.04
C LEU A 309 0.69 21.92 -1.74
N ARG A 310 0.68 21.56 -3.02
CA ARG A 310 1.92 21.45 -3.81
C ARG A 310 2.58 22.81 -4.08
N ARG A 311 1.79 23.86 -4.33
CA ARG A 311 2.31 25.24 -4.48
C ARG A 311 2.98 25.69 -3.18
N LEU A 312 2.34 25.45 -2.03
CA LEU A 312 2.92 25.77 -0.72
C LEU A 312 4.22 25.03 -0.47
N LYS A 313 4.25 23.70 -0.71
CA LYS A 313 5.48 22.90 -0.59
C LYS A 313 6.61 23.36 -1.54
N LYS A 314 6.28 23.85 -2.75
CA LYS A 314 7.28 24.44 -3.67
C LYS A 314 7.76 25.81 -3.21
N LYS A 315 6.87 26.65 -2.67
CA LYS A 315 7.24 27.96 -2.10
C LYS A 315 8.15 27.77 -0.90
N ALA A 316 7.84 26.89 0.04
CA ALA A 316 8.67 26.63 1.22
C ALA A 316 10.09 26.15 0.90
N LYS A 317 10.31 25.51 -0.25
CA LYS A 317 11.64 25.05 -0.71
C LYS A 317 12.48 26.11 -1.42
N LYS A 318 11.89 27.24 -1.84
CA LYS A 318 12.59 28.32 -2.54
C LYS A 318 13.32 29.34 -1.65
N PRO A 319 12.83 29.76 -0.46
CA PRO A 319 13.49 30.80 0.32
C PRO A 319 14.86 30.38 0.87
N GLU A 320 15.13 29.09 1.06
CA GLU A 320 16.45 28.61 1.51
C GLU A 320 17.52 28.62 0.39
N ALA A 321 17.13 28.65 -0.90
CA ALA A 321 18.08 28.60 -2.01
C ALA A 321 18.58 30.00 -2.46
N GLU A 322 17.94 31.08 -2.00
CA GLU A 322 18.33 32.46 -2.32
C GLU A 322 19.18 33.12 -1.20
N GLU A 323 19.28 32.51 0.00
CA GLU A 323 20.14 33.02 1.09
C GLU A 323 21.60 32.54 1.01
N ASP A 324 21.89 31.46 0.27
CA ASP A 324 23.26 30.94 0.09
C ASP A 324 24.02 31.54 -1.11
N ASP A 325 23.37 32.35 -1.94
CA ASP A 325 24.00 33.02 -3.11
C ASP A 325 24.45 34.47 -2.81
N ILE A 326 24.43 34.87 -1.53
CA ILE A 326 24.94 36.16 -1.05
C ILE A 326 25.91 35.92 0.12
N ARG A 327 26.99 35.18 -0.13
CA ARG A 327 28.20 35.23 0.72
C ARG A 327 29.45 35.21 -0.16
N PHE A 328 29.85 36.43 -0.52
CA PHE A 328 31.16 36.95 -0.94
C PHE A 328 32.03 36.17 -1.93
#